data_AF-A0AAD9DNJ1-F1
#
_entry.id   AF-A0AAD9DNJ1-F1
#
_cell.length_a   1.000
_cell.length_b   1.000
_cell.length_c   1.000
_cell.angle_alpha   90.00
_cell.angle_beta   90.00
_cell.angle_gamma   90.00
#
_symmetry.space_group_name_H-M   'P 1'
#
loop_
_entity.id
_entity.type
_entity.pdbx_description
1 polymer ?
#
loop_
_entity_poly.entity_id
_entity_poly.type
_entity_poly.pdbx_seq_one_letter_code
_entity_poly.pdbx_strand_id
1 'polypeptide(L)'
;MDFAMPPKKRNIGTPPNKDSKSNSKKNSPDSKDHSVISPDKHKEKDSAFVTLCKDLLVTNTVCDHAWAIWETMVKSAEKVNGSNKQLWGACMFISATDMEDVSFTFTDFQKAVGMRYLYLLFQCSVKQFINLLRGLDENVDTISSKVNSVVTRLEKKYEVSLALYQRFVKTCDKIYSVPNDERQELLYCTWIMFLLAKGSILQMEDDLVIAFQLLLCVLEYCTKRCPSDFLQPLYKSAISVSTQGLPTRTSRRNKAKLQLPEVDMQLLETLCKESDCSVDEVKNVYQSSFSVFLDSLNLLGSQDLPAVDTLSIKYEEIYRKNKDFDARLFLVDDETLRPEKTLVSTTVAMTPRKNETGEENSPVPPQTPIRAAMNSIQQLRGELTSVSDKPSSSLIVYFKNCTVDPSDEITSRVEQLGQVFSQKFAQAVGQRCEGLGKKRFTLGVQLYYKVMESILKSEEKRLSVQNFSKLLNNATFHTSLLACALEVVMATYFGSCVKNGGDESPETDLRFPWILDIFHLHAFDFYKVIESFIKAEPTLKHDMIEHLGRCEQKIMESLAWKTH
;
A
#
# COMPACT_ATOMS: atom_id res chain seq x y z
N MET A 1 31.22 7.71 -43.22
CA MET A 1 32.43 8.17 -43.90
C MET A 1 33.12 6.98 -44.53
N ASP A 2 33.02 6.64 -45.80
CA ASP A 2 32.16 6.87 -46.96
C ASP A 2 32.88 5.99 -48.03
N PHE A 3 32.29 5.30 -48.99
CA PHE A 3 31.41 5.70 -50.10
C PHE A 3 30.94 4.37 -50.74
N ALA A 4 29.64 4.11 -50.88
CA ALA A 4 28.77 4.50 -52.00
C ALA A 4 29.07 3.78 -53.36
N MET A 5 28.09 2.96 -53.78
CA MET A 5 27.75 2.41 -55.13
C MET A 5 27.64 3.53 -56.22
N PRO A 6 27.37 3.32 -57.56
CA PRO A 6 26.42 2.35 -58.21
C PRO A 6 26.65 2.05 -59.74
N PRO A 7 25.67 1.77 -60.65
CA PRO A 7 24.53 0.80 -60.72
C PRO A 7 24.36 0.03 -62.09
N LYS A 8 23.20 -0.67 -62.22
CA LYS A 8 22.34 -0.94 -63.41
C LYS A 8 22.57 -2.30 -64.15
N LYS A 9 21.59 -3.16 -64.48
CA LYS A 9 20.22 -2.96 -65.03
C LYS A 9 19.25 -4.14 -64.71
N ARG A 10 17.97 -3.79 -64.55
CA ARG A 10 16.77 -4.67 -64.64
C ARG A 10 16.57 -5.21 -66.06
N ASN A 11 16.04 -6.43 -66.18
CA ASN A 11 15.22 -6.82 -67.33
C ASN A 11 13.90 -7.44 -66.87
N ILE A 12 12.84 -7.02 -67.56
CA ILE A 12 11.41 -7.22 -67.30
C ILE A 12 10.95 -8.47 -68.06
N GLY A 13 10.11 -9.30 -67.43
CA GLY A 13 9.42 -10.41 -68.10
C GLY A 13 8.10 -10.73 -67.41
N THR A 14 7.01 -10.23 -67.98
CA THR A 14 5.61 -10.55 -67.64
C THR A 14 5.18 -11.87 -68.25
N PRO A 15 4.34 -12.68 -67.57
CA PRO A 15 3.29 -13.43 -68.28
C PRO A 15 1.95 -13.42 -67.47
N PRO A 16 0.81 -13.94 -67.98
CA PRO A 16 -0.39 -13.15 -68.17
C PRO A 16 -1.53 -13.46 -67.18
N ASN A 17 -2.48 -12.53 -67.14
CA ASN A 17 -3.80 -12.69 -66.56
C ASN A 17 -4.59 -13.81 -67.26
N LYS A 18 -5.13 -14.76 -66.50
CA LYS A 18 -6.35 -15.49 -66.86
C LYS A 18 -7.10 -15.92 -65.61
N ASP A 19 -8.32 -15.40 -65.50
CA ASP A 19 -9.31 -15.70 -64.48
C ASP A 19 -9.66 -17.18 -64.40
N SER A 20 -9.72 -17.72 -63.18
CA SER A 20 -10.64 -18.81 -62.85
C SER A 20 -10.93 -18.84 -61.35
N LYS A 21 -12.18 -18.56 -61.00
CA LYS A 21 -12.78 -18.73 -59.68
C LYS A 21 -12.64 -20.18 -59.19
N SER A 22 -12.17 -20.37 -57.95
CA SER A 22 -12.67 -21.47 -57.10
C SER A 22 -12.44 -21.17 -55.62
N ASN A 23 -13.56 -21.09 -54.89
CA ASN A 23 -13.67 -21.08 -53.44
C ASN A 23 -12.84 -22.21 -52.78
N SER A 24 -12.05 -21.87 -51.76
CA SER A 24 -11.94 -22.70 -50.54
C SER A 24 -11.29 -21.90 -49.40
N LYS A 25 -12.12 -21.30 -48.56
CA LYS A 25 -11.72 -20.86 -47.21
C LYS A 25 -11.47 -22.11 -46.36
N LYS A 26 -10.20 -22.48 -46.14
CA LYS A 26 -9.81 -23.23 -44.95
C LYS A 26 -9.57 -22.22 -43.83
N ASN A 27 -10.58 -22.01 -43.00
CA ASN A 27 -10.40 -21.30 -41.73
C ASN A 27 -9.65 -22.23 -40.77
N SER A 28 -8.48 -21.78 -40.31
CA SER A 28 -7.84 -22.26 -39.10
C SER A 28 -8.73 -21.96 -37.87
N PRO A 29 -8.83 -22.86 -36.86
CA PRO A 29 -9.78 -22.68 -35.74
C PRO A 29 -9.37 -21.59 -34.73
N ASP A 30 -8.09 -21.25 -34.60
CA ASP A 30 -7.58 -20.56 -33.39
C ASP A 30 -7.61 -19.02 -33.43
N SER A 31 -8.15 -18.37 -34.46
CA SER A 31 -8.08 -16.90 -34.58
C SER A 31 -9.37 -16.15 -34.24
N LYS A 32 -10.41 -16.84 -33.71
CA LYS A 32 -11.74 -16.25 -33.47
C LYS A 32 -12.14 -16.05 -32.01
N ASP A 33 -11.34 -16.52 -31.06
CA ASP A 33 -11.74 -16.51 -29.63
C ASP A 33 -11.39 -15.24 -28.86
N HIS A 34 -10.43 -14.46 -29.33
CA HIS A 34 -10.06 -13.16 -28.70
C HIS A 34 -10.81 -11.95 -29.29
N SER A 35 -11.82 -12.16 -30.14
CA SER A 35 -12.61 -11.03 -30.67
C SER A 35 -13.66 -10.58 -29.65
N VAL A 36 -13.80 -9.26 -29.48
CA VAL A 36 -14.91 -8.59 -28.76
C VAL A 36 -16.25 -9.27 -29.08
N ILE A 37 -17.11 -9.42 -28.05
CA ILE A 37 -18.36 -10.17 -28.13
C ILE A 37 -19.16 -9.92 -29.42
N SER A 38 -19.60 -11.00 -30.06
CA SER A 38 -20.49 -10.94 -31.22
C SER A 38 -21.92 -11.18 -30.76
N PRO A 39 -22.78 -10.15 -30.68
CA PRO A 39 -24.16 -10.31 -30.19
C PRO A 39 -24.98 -11.35 -30.95
N ASP A 40 -24.64 -11.63 -32.21
CA ASP A 40 -25.35 -12.61 -33.00
C ASP A 40 -25.16 -14.05 -32.51
N LYS A 41 -24.10 -14.32 -31.74
CA LYS A 41 -23.79 -15.63 -31.15
C LYS A 41 -24.51 -15.92 -29.83
N HIS A 42 -25.11 -14.90 -29.21
CA HIS A 42 -25.63 -14.97 -27.83
C HIS A 42 -27.11 -14.58 -27.74
N LYS A 43 -27.90 -14.89 -28.77
CA LYS A 43 -29.32 -14.48 -28.88
C LYS A 43 -30.22 -15.19 -27.87
N GLU A 44 -29.76 -16.31 -27.34
CA GLU A 44 -30.41 -17.12 -26.32
C GLU A 44 -30.29 -16.53 -24.90
N LYS A 45 -29.36 -15.59 -24.69
CA LYS A 45 -29.13 -14.92 -23.41
C LYS A 45 -29.95 -13.64 -23.28
N ASP A 46 -30.05 -13.12 -22.06
CA ASP A 46 -30.74 -11.86 -21.82
C ASP A 46 -30.09 -10.70 -22.60
N SER A 47 -30.90 -9.93 -23.32
CA SER A 47 -30.41 -8.83 -24.16
C SER A 47 -29.68 -7.72 -23.38
N ALA A 48 -30.08 -7.46 -22.13
CA ALA A 48 -29.43 -6.49 -21.27
C ALA A 48 -28.09 -7.01 -20.75
N PHE A 49 -27.97 -8.32 -20.50
CA PHE A 49 -26.70 -8.98 -20.18
C PHE A 49 -25.71 -8.88 -21.35
N VAL A 50 -26.15 -9.20 -22.58
CA VAL A 50 -25.30 -9.13 -23.78
C VAL A 50 -24.89 -7.69 -24.09
N THR A 51 -25.75 -6.71 -23.80
CA THR A 51 -25.42 -5.29 -23.93
C THR A 51 -24.33 -4.89 -22.93
N LEU A 52 -24.47 -5.30 -21.67
CA LEU A 52 -23.46 -5.05 -20.64
C LEU A 52 -22.10 -5.68 -21.00
N CYS A 53 -22.09 -6.88 -21.57
CA CYS A 53 -20.88 -7.52 -22.07
C CYS A 53 -20.19 -6.68 -23.17
N LYS A 54 -20.96 -6.07 -24.08
CA LYS A 54 -20.40 -5.17 -25.11
C LYS A 54 -19.82 -3.90 -24.51
N ASP A 55 -20.54 -3.29 -23.57
CA ASP A 55 -20.11 -2.04 -22.93
C ASP A 55 -18.76 -2.22 -22.21
N LEU A 56 -18.53 -3.42 -21.66
CA LEU A 56 -17.29 -3.82 -21.01
C LEU A 56 -16.25 -4.44 -21.95
N LEU A 57 -16.55 -4.55 -23.24
CA LEU A 57 -15.68 -5.13 -24.26
C LEU A 57 -15.20 -6.56 -23.96
N VAL A 58 -16.01 -7.36 -23.24
CA VAL A 58 -15.62 -8.73 -22.87
C VAL A 58 -15.62 -9.66 -24.09
N THR A 59 -14.82 -10.72 -24.02
CA THR A 59 -14.74 -11.77 -25.06
C THR A 59 -15.94 -12.70 -25.00
N ASN A 60 -16.14 -13.50 -26.06
CA ASN A 60 -17.24 -14.48 -26.09
C ASN A 60 -17.08 -15.54 -24.99
N THR A 61 -15.84 -15.97 -24.73
CA THR A 61 -15.50 -16.97 -23.70
C THR A 61 -15.84 -16.48 -22.30
N VAL A 62 -15.45 -15.24 -21.95
CA VAL A 62 -15.83 -14.61 -20.67
C VAL A 62 -17.34 -14.46 -20.55
N CYS A 63 -18.03 -14.08 -21.63
CA CYS A 63 -19.48 -13.98 -21.67
C CYS A 63 -20.19 -15.33 -21.44
N ASP A 64 -19.72 -16.40 -22.07
CA ASP A 64 -20.26 -17.76 -21.91
C ASP A 64 -20.09 -18.26 -20.47
N HIS A 65 -18.89 -18.08 -19.91
CA HIS A 65 -18.61 -18.50 -18.53
C HIS A 65 -19.38 -17.70 -17.49
N ALA A 66 -19.46 -16.37 -17.65
CA ALA A 66 -20.23 -15.52 -16.77
C ALA A 66 -21.72 -15.87 -16.77
N TRP A 67 -22.26 -16.23 -17.94
CA TRP A 67 -23.64 -16.68 -18.06
C TRP A 67 -23.86 -18.03 -17.37
N ALA A 68 -22.92 -18.97 -17.50
CA ALA A 68 -22.99 -20.27 -16.82
C ALA A 68 -22.96 -20.14 -15.29
N ILE A 69 -22.11 -19.25 -14.75
CA ILE A 69 -22.09 -18.92 -13.32
C ILE A 69 -23.45 -18.36 -12.90
N TRP A 70 -23.97 -17.37 -13.62
CA TRP A 70 -25.27 -16.77 -13.34
C TRP A 70 -26.41 -17.79 -13.34
N GLU A 71 -26.47 -18.68 -14.34
CA GLU A 71 -27.48 -19.74 -14.38
C GLU A 71 -27.42 -20.68 -13.18
N THR A 72 -26.20 -20.99 -12.72
CA THR A 72 -25.99 -21.84 -11.54
C THR A 72 -26.53 -21.15 -10.28
N MET A 73 -26.24 -19.86 -10.13
CA MET A 73 -26.75 -19.03 -9.02
C MET A 73 -28.28 -18.90 -9.02
N VAL A 74 -28.90 -18.76 -10.20
CA VAL A 74 -30.38 -18.69 -10.29
C VAL A 74 -31.01 -20.05 -9.96
N LYS A 75 -30.36 -21.16 -10.33
CA LYS A 75 -30.84 -22.52 -10.07
C LYS A 75 -30.73 -22.94 -8.60
N SER A 76 -29.78 -22.38 -7.82
CA SER A 76 -29.61 -22.72 -6.40
C SER A 76 -30.72 -22.15 -5.48
N ALA A 77 -31.62 -21.32 -6.00
CA ALA A 77 -32.80 -20.76 -5.29
C ALA A 77 -32.49 -19.92 -4.03
N GLU A 78 -31.23 -19.53 -3.83
CA GLU A 78 -30.81 -18.68 -2.72
C GLU A 78 -31.02 -17.20 -3.06
N LYS A 79 -31.51 -16.46 -2.07
CA LYS A 79 -31.93 -15.07 -2.24
C LYS A 79 -30.70 -14.15 -2.14
N VAL A 80 -29.95 -14.04 -3.23
CA VAL A 80 -28.81 -13.11 -3.29
C VAL A 80 -29.33 -11.67 -3.38
N ASN A 81 -28.84 -10.79 -2.50
CA ASN A 81 -29.17 -9.37 -2.53
C ASN A 81 -28.47 -8.69 -3.72
N GLY A 82 -29.24 -8.14 -4.65
CA GLY A 82 -28.72 -7.36 -5.78
C GLY A 82 -29.69 -7.34 -6.96
N SER A 83 -29.59 -6.33 -7.81
CA SER A 83 -30.29 -6.36 -9.10
C SER A 83 -29.65 -7.39 -10.05
N ASN A 84 -30.41 -7.93 -11.00
CA ASN A 84 -29.87 -8.85 -12.02
C ASN A 84 -28.64 -8.25 -12.72
N LYS A 85 -28.64 -6.94 -13.00
CA LYS A 85 -27.51 -6.25 -13.63
C LYS A 85 -26.25 -6.27 -12.76
N GLN A 86 -26.38 -6.11 -11.45
CA GLN A 86 -25.28 -6.20 -10.50
C GLN A 86 -24.72 -7.61 -10.39
N LEU A 87 -25.61 -8.61 -10.34
CA LEU A 87 -25.23 -10.02 -10.26
C LEU A 87 -24.55 -10.48 -11.55
N TRP A 88 -25.06 -10.07 -12.72
CA TRP A 88 -24.37 -10.23 -14.01
C TRP A 88 -22.99 -9.57 -14.01
N GLY A 89 -22.90 -8.35 -13.49
CA GLY A 89 -21.64 -7.65 -13.25
C GLY A 89 -20.64 -8.51 -12.47
N ALA A 90 -21.06 -9.03 -11.32
CA ALA A 90 -20.25 -9.89 -10.48
C ALA A 90 -19.79 -11.17 -11.21
N CYS A 91 -20.70 -11.88 -11.90
CA CYS A 91 -20.37 -13.09 -12.66
C CYS A 91 -19.33 -12.83 -13.77
N MET A 92 -19.43 -11.68 -14.45
CA MET A 92 -18.43 -11.27 -15.44
C MET A 92 -17.09 -10.93 -14.79
N PHE A 93 -17.08 -10.22 -13.66
CA PHE A 93 -15.85 -9.89 -12.95
C PHE A 93 -15.10 -11.16 -12.50
N ILE A 94 -15.84 -12.13 -11.94
CA ILE A 94 -15.31 -13.46 -11.57
C ILE A 94 -14.71 -14.12 -12.80
N SER A 95 -15.49 -14.26 -13.88
CA SER A 95 -15.06 -14.94 -15.11
C SER A 95 -13.84 -14.29 -15.76
N ALA A 96 -13.84 -12.97 -15.91
CA ALA A 96 -12.73 -12.23 -16.49
C ALA A 96 -11.45 -12.37 -15.66
N THR A 97 -11.59 -12.41 -14.33
CA THR A 97 -10.45 -12.56 -13.41
C THR A 97 -9.89 -13.98 -13.44
N ASP A 98 -10.75 -15.01 -13.39
CA ASP A 98 -10.33 -16.40 -13.47
C ASP A 98 -9.59 -16.69 -14.78
N MET A 99 -10.13 -16.17 -15.89
CA MET A 99 -9.58 -16.35 -17.23
C MET A 99 -8.42 -15.42 -17.59
N GLU A 100 -8.04 -14.47 -16.73
CA GLU A 100 -7.03 -13.43 -17.00
C GLU A 100 -7.35 -12.51 -18.20
N ASP A 101 -8.62 -12.41 -18.56
CA ASP A 101 -9.11 -11.68 -19.73
C ASP A 101 -9.97 -10.48 -19.30
N VAL A 102 -9.39 -9.62 -18.46
CA VAL A 102 -10.03 -8.38 -18.00
C VAL A 102 -9.86 -7.30 -19.07
N SER A 103 -10.93 -6.90 -19.74
CA SER A 103 -10.92 -5.90 -20.83
C SER A 103 -11.22 -4.46 -20.40
N PHE A 104 -11.62 -4.26 -19.14
CA PHE A 104 -12.13 -3.00 -18.60
C PHE A 104 -11.31 -2.53 -17.39
N THR A 105 -11.41 -1.25 -17.05
CA THR A 105 -10.95 -0.75 -15.75
C THR A 105 -12.03 -0.96 -14.69
N PHE A 106 -11.67 -0.97 -13.41
CA PHE A 106 -12.68 -1.13 -12.35
C PHE A 106 -13.69 0.01 -12.33
N THR A 107 -13.27 1.26 -12.59
CA THR A 107 -14.20 2.39 -12.68
C THR A 107 -15.17 2.26 -13.85
N ASP A 108 -14.71 1.84 -15.04
CA ASP A 108 -15.59 1.63 -16.19
C ASP A 108 -16.59 0.51 -15.90
N PHE A 109 -16.14 -0.55 -15.22
CA PHE A 109 -16.99 -1.62 -14.70
C PHE A 109 -18.06 -1.11 -13.73
N GLN A 110 -17.69 -0.33 -12.70
CA GLN A 110 -18.63 0.23 -11.74
C GLN A 110 -19.69 1.11 -12.41
N LYS A 111 -19.29 1.91 -13.40
CA LYS A 111 -20.19 2.78 -14.17
C LYS A 111 -21.14 1.98 -15.06
N ALA A 112 -20.66 0.91 -15.69
CA ALA A 112 -21.48 0.03 -16.53
C ALA A 112 -22.49 -0.77 -15.71
N VAL A 113 -22.09 -1.28 -14.54
CA VAL A 113 -22.92 -2.10 -13.64
C VAL A 113 -23.90 -1.23 -12.82
N GLY A 114 -23.58 0.04 -12.63
CA GLY A 114 -24.47 1.02 -11.99
C GLY A 114 -25.89 1.05 -12.59
N MET A 115 -26.85 1.41 -11.74
CA MET A 115 -28.25 1.57 -12.11
C MET A 115 -28.52 3.03 -12.48
N ARG A 116 -29.33 3.23 -13.52
CA ARG A 116 -29.86 4.54 -13.88
C ARG A 116 -31.35 4.53 -13.58
N TYR A 117 -31.79 5.30 -12.59
CA TYR A 117 -33.21 5.40 -12.25
C TYR A 117 -33.68 6.83 -12.49
N LEU A 118 -34.57 7.03 -13.46
CA LEU A 118 -35.36 8.25 -13.65
C LEU A 118 -34.57 9.57 -13.43
N TYR A 119 -33.44 9.74 -14.12
CA TYR A 119 -32.47 10.86 -14.05
C TYR A 119 -31.37 10.83 -12.96
N LEU A 120 -31.41 9.88 -12.01
CA LEU A 120 -30.34 9.64 -11.02
C LEU A 120 -29.45 8.47 -11.45
N LEU A 121 -28.14 8.69 -11.47
CA LEU A 121 -27.11 7.66 -11.66
C LEU A 121 -26.72 7.11 -10.29
N PHE A 122 -27.16 5.90 -9.97
CA PHE A 122 -26.68 5.14 -8.82
C PHE A 122 -25.55 4.22 -9.28
N GLN A 123 -24.31 4.69 -9.15
CA GLN A 123 -23.14 3.89 -9.44
C GLN A 123 -22.90 2.88 -8.31
N CYS A 124 -22.30 1.74 -8.64
CA CYS A 124 -21.90 0.76 -7.63
C CYS A 124 -20.58 1.21 -7.00
N SER A 125 -20.60 1.57 -5.71
CA SER A 125 -19.37 1.95 -5.01
C SER A 125 -18.45 0.73 -4.81
N VAL A 126 -17.17 0.98 -4.55
CA VAL A 126 -16.17 -0.09 -4.30
C VAL A 126 -16.66 -1.05 -3.21
N LYS A 127 -17.13 -0.51 -2.07
CA LYS A 127 -17.62 -1.30 -0.94
C LYS A 127 -18.89 -2.09 -1.25
N GLN A 128 -19.84 -1.48 -1.97
CA GLN A 128 -21.06 -2.17 -2.38
C GLN A 128 -20.74 -3.38 -3.28
N PHE A 129 -19.81 -3.23 -4.21
CA PHE A 129 -19.40 -4.33 -5.07
C PHE A 129 -18.69 -5.45 -4.30
N ILE A 130 -17.78 -5.11 -3.39
CA ILE A 130 -17.08 -6.11 -2.58
C ILE A 130 -18.07 -6.87 -1.68
N ASN A 131 -19.02 -6.17 -1.05
CA ASN A 131 -20.06 -6.81 -0.24
C ASN A 131 -20.95 -7.73 -1.07
N LEU A 132 -21.26 -7.35 -2.31
CA LEU A 132 -21.98 -8.20 -3.25
C LEU A 132 -21.19 -9.47 -3.57
N LEU A 133 -19.90 -9.38 -3.88
CA LEU A 133 -19.06 -10.54 -4.15
C LEU A 133 -18.93 -11.46 -2.93
N ARG A 134 -18.67 -10.91 -1.74
CA ARG A 134 -18.62 -11.72 -0.51
C ARG A 134 -19.92 -12.48 -0.25
N GLY A 135 -21.06 -11.83 -0.48
CA GLY A 135 -22.37 -12.49 -0.39
C GLY A 135 -22.59 -13.58 -1.45
N LEU A 136 -21.83 -13.61 -2.55
CA LEU A 136 -21.87 -14.71 -3.52
C LEU A 136 -21.01 -15.91 -3.08
N ASP A 137 -19.91 -15.64 -2.39
CA ASP A 137 -19.00 -16.68 -1.88
C ASP A 137 -19.66 -17.53 -0.80
N GLU A 138 -20.30 -16.88 0.19
CA GLU A 138 -20.97 -17.54 1.32
C GLU A 138 -22.09 -18.51 0.90
N ASN A 139 -22.64 -18.34 -0.31
CA ASN A 139 -23.82 -19.03 -0.78
C ASN A 139 -23.50 -20.10 -1.85
N VAL A 140 -22.46 -19.91 -2.67
CA VAL A 140 -22.28 -20.71 -3.89
C VAL A 140 -20.83 -21.21 -4.09
N ASP A 141 -19.90 -21.01 -3.15
CA ASP A 141 -18.46 -21.41 -3.26
C ASP A 141 -17.86 -21.05 -4.63
N THR A 142 -18.30 -19.93 -5.22
CA THR A 142 -18.01 -19.60 -6.62
C THR A 142 -16.74 -18.78 -6.76
N ILE A 143 -16.24 -18.19 -5.68
CA ILE A 143 -15.10 -17.28 -5.74
C ILE A 143 -13.80 -18.10 -5.60
N SER A 144 -13.02 -18.11 -6.68
CA SER A 144 -11.69 -18.70 -6.65
C SER A 144 -10.76 -17.92 -5.72
N SER A 145 -9.70 -18.58 -5.23
CA SER A 145 -8.65 -17.92 -4.43
C SER A 145 -8.02 -16.73 -5.18
N LYS A 146 -7.94 -16.82 -6.51
CA LYS A 146 -7.45 -15.77 -7.39
C LYS A 146 -8.37 -14.55 -7.39
N VAL A 147 -9.68 -14.76 -7.55
CA VAL A 147 -10.66 -13.66 -7.47
C VAL A 147 -10.63 -13.02 -6.09
N ASN A 148 -10.62 -13.83 -5.03
CA ASN A 148 -10.56 -13.32 -3.65
C ASN A 148 -9.30 -12.48 -3.40
N SER A 149 -8.14 -12.90 -3.92
CA SER A 149 -6.90 -12.13 -3.84
C SER A 149 -7.00 -10.79 -4.57
N VAL A 150 -7.57 -10.76 -5.78
CA VAL A 150 -7.76 -9.53 -6.56
C VAL A 150 -8.70 -8.56 -5.85
N VAL A 151 -9.83 -9.06 -5.32
CA VAL A 151 -10.84 -8.27 -4.59
C VAL A 151 -10.26 -7.72 -3.29
N THR A 152 -9.54 -8.54 -2.53
CA THR A 152 -8.88 -8.13 -1.28
C THR A 152 -7.83 -7.04 -1.55
N ARG A 153 -7.03 -7.20 -2.62
CA ARG A 153 -6.05 -6.17 -3.02
C ARG A 153 -6.74 -4.87 -3.42
N LEU A 154 -7.82 -4.94 -4.19
CA LEU A 154 -8.61 -3.78 -4.60
C LEU A 154 -9.20 -3.04 -3.38
N GLU A 155 -9.75 -3.79 -2.42
CA GLU A 155 -10.30 -3.22 -1.19
C GLU A 155 -9.24 -2.47 -0.39
N LYS A 156 -8.08 -3.10 -0.16
CA LYS A 156 -6.96 -2.48 0.57
C LYS A 156 -6.48 -1.20 -0.12
N LYS A 157 -6.30 -1.24 -1.46
CA LYS A 157 -5.91 -0.05 -2.24
C LYS A 157 -6.92 1.09 -2.10
N TYR A 158 -8.22 0.77 -2.14
CA TYR A 158 -9.28 1.74 -1.97
C TYR A 158 -9.27 2.36 -0.57
N GLU A 159 -9.20 1.54 0.49
CA GLU A 159 -9.19 2.02 1.88
C GLU A 159 -8.00 2.94 2.17
N VAL A 160 -6.81 2.56 1.69
CA VAL A 160 -5.59 3.36 1.83
C VAL A 160 -5.72 4.67 1.06
N SER A 161 -6.18 4.64 -0.20
CA SER A 161 -6.36 5.83 -1.01
C SER A 161 -7.41 6.78 -0.44
N LEU A 162 -8.52 6.25 0.10
CA LEU A 162 -9.56 7.01 0.78
C LEU A 162 -9.01 7.68 2.05
N ALA A 163 -8.29 6.94 2.90
CA ALA A 163 -7.71 7.49 4.12
C ALA A 163 -6.70 8.61 3.82
N LEU A 164 -5.85 8.41 2.80
CA LEU A 164 -4.90 9.41 2.32
C LEU A 164 -5.60 10.65 1.78
N TYR A 165 -6.64 10.47 0.95
CA TYR A 165 -7.41 11.58 0.39
C TYR A 165 -8.13 12.40 1.47
N GLN A 166 -8.79 11.73 2.42
CA GLN A 166 -9.46 12.41 3.53
C GLN A 166 -8.47 13.21 4.39
N ARG A 167 -7.27 12.67 4.61
CA ARG A 167 -6.21 13.39 5.34
C ARG A 167 -5.63 14.52 4.50
N PHE A 168 -5.43 14.32 3.20
CA PHE A 168 -4.97 15.33 2.25
C PHE A 168 -5.87 16.57 2.28
N VAL A 169 -7.18 16.41 2.08
CA VAL A 169 -8.13 17.54 2.09
C VAL A 169 -8.06 18.28 3.43
N LYS A 170 -8.14 17.58 4.56
CA LYS A 170 -8.04 18.20 5.89
C LYS A 170 -6.72 18.95 6.11
N THR A 171 -5.62 18.44 5.57
CA THR A 171 -4.32 19.11 5.65
C THR A 171 -4.29 20.35 4.77
N CYS A 172 -4.80 20.27 3.54
CA CYS A 172 -4.91 21.42 2.65
C CYS A 172 -5.81 22.54 3.22
N ASP A 173 -6.89 22.20 3.92
CA ASP A 173 -7.76 23.17 4.61
C ASP A 173 -7.00 23.96 5.69
N LYS A 174 -5.99 23.35 6.30
CA LYS A 174 -5.10 24.02 7.27
C LYS A 174 -4.01 24.84 6.59
N ILE A 175 -3.58 24.47 5.40
CA ILE A 175 -2.48 25.13 4.68
C ILE A 175 -2.99 26.34 3.90
N TYR A 176 -4.09 26.19 3.17
CA TYR A 176 -4.52 27.12 2.13
C TYR A 176 -5.71 27.97 2.58
N SER A 177 -5.67 29.26 2.23
CA SER A 177 -6.72 30.26 2.49
C SER A 177 -7.10 30.97 1.17
N VAL A 178 -7.64 30.22 0.21
CA VAL A 178 -7.79 30.64 -1.20
C VAL A 178 -9.25 30.54 -1.65
N PRO A 179 -9.72 31.39 -2.60
CA PRO A 179 -11.00 31.21 -3.29
C PRO A 179 -11.17 29.81 -3.90
N ASN A 180 -12.42 29.39 -4.13
CA ASN A 180 -12.76 27.99 -4.42
C ASN A 180 -12.11 27.45 -5.72
N ASP A 181 -12.03 28.27 -6.78
CA ASP A 181 -11.54 27.83 -8.09
C ASP A 181 -10.02 27.59 -8.10
N GLU A 182 -9.23 28.56 -7.60
CA GLU A 182 -7.77 28.43 -7.46
C GLU A 182 -7.39 27.32 -6.47
N ARG A 183 -8.18 27.17 -5.40
CA ARG A 183 -8.03 26.06 -4.45
C ARG A 183 -8.25 24.71 -5.14
N GLN A 184 -9.25 24.61 -6.00
CA GLN A 184 -9.53 23.37 -6.73
C GLN A 184 -8.36 23.00 -7.63
N GLU A 185 -7.82 23.93 -8.41
CA GLU A 185 -6.66 23.65 -9.27
C GLU A 185 -5.43 23.17 -8.47
N LEU A 186 -5.17 23.80 -7.32
CA LEU A 186 -4.08 23.41 -6.43
C LEU A 186 -4.29 22.00 -5.82
N LEU A 187 -5.53 21.68 -5.42
CA LEU A 187 -5.87 20.34 -4.93
C LEU A 187 -5.66 19.29 -6.03
N TYR A 188 -6.07 19.58 -7.26
CA TYR A 188 -5.89 18.69 -8.40
C TYR A 188 -4.40 18.47 -8.69
N CYS A 189 -3.62 19.55 -8.80
CA CYS A 189 -2.19 19.47 -9.04
C CYS A 189 -1.48 18.62 -7.97
N THR A 190 -1.75 18.91 -6.69
CA THR A 190 -1.10 18.23 -5.56
C THR A 190 -1.51 16.76 -5.48
N TRP A 191 -2.80 16.45 -5.61
CA TRP A 191 -3.29 15.07 -5.52
C TRP A 191 -2.82 14.22 -6.69
N ILE A 192 -2.90 14.71 -7.92
CA ILE A 192 -2.45 13.95 -9.10
C ILE A 192 -0.94 13.75 -9.08
N MET A 193 -0.17 14.75 -8.65
CA MET A 193 1.28 14.59 -8.44
C MET A 193 1.58 13.51 -7.40
N PHE A 194 0.82 13.47 -6.30
CA PHE A 194 0.93 12.41 -5.31
C PHE A 194 0.60 11.03 -5.90
N LEU A 195 -0.48 10.90 -6.67
CA LEU A 195 -0.85 9.64 -7.30
C LEU A 195 0.24 9.12 -8.26
N LEU A 196 0.82 10.02 -9.06
CA LEU A 196 1.96 9.70 -9.94
C LEU A 196 3.21 9.30 -9.15
N ALA A 197 3.54 10.04 -8.09
CA ALA A 197 4.68 9.74 -7.23
C ALA A 197 4.50 8.37 -6.56
N LYS A 198 3.32 8.10 -6.02
CA LYS A 198 2.96 6.83 -5.38
C LYS A 198 3.15 5.66 -6.35
N GLY A 199 2.56 5.74 -7.54
CA GLY A 199 2.66 4.69 -8.56
C GLY A 199 4.06 4.52 -9.17
N SER A 200 4.92 5.53 -9.09
CA SER A 200 6.30 5.46 -9.55
C SER A 200 7.29 4.94 -8.50
N ILE A 201 7.03 5.20 -7.21
CA ILE A 201 8.00 4.97 -6.13
C ILE A 201 7.69 3.69 -5.37
N LEU A 202 6.41 3.44 -5.08
CA LEU A 202 5.99 2.35 -4.19
C LEU A 202 5.55 1.13 -4.99
N GLN A 203 6.13 -0.02 -4.67
CA GLN A 203 5.70 -1.33 -5.16
C GLN A 203 4.58 -1.89 -4.28
N MET A 204 4.68 -1.66 -2.96
CA MET A 204 3.57 -1.91 -2.04
C MET A 204 2.56 -0.77 -2.11
N GLU A 205 1.47 -1.02 -2.84
CA GLU A 205 0.45 0.00 -3.08
C GLU A 205 -0.50 0.23 -1.88
N ASP A 206 -0.50 -0.65 -0.88
CA ASP A 206 -1.32 -0.59 0.33
C ASP A 206 -0.55 -0.15 1.60
N ASP A 207 0.73 0.24 1.49
CA ASP A 207 1.45 0.84 2.63
C ASP A 207 0.93 2.27 2.90
N LEU A 208 0.15 2.41 3.97
CA LEU A 208 -0.42 3.70 4.38
C LEU A 208 0.64 4.69 4.89
N VAL A 209 1.65 4.22 5.61
CA VAL A 209 2.60 5.06 6.32
C VAL A 209 3.57 5.73 5.35
N ILE A 210 4.20 4.94 4.47
CA ILE A 210 5.14 5.46 3.47
C ILE A 210 4.38 6.31 2.44
N ALA A 211 3.18 5.89 2.03
CA ALA A 211 2.35 6.71 1.15
C ALA A 211 2.00 8.05 1.82
N PHE A 212 1.70 8.08 3.12
CA PHE A 212 1.46 9.33 3.84
C PHE A 212 2.72 10.20 3.95
N GLN A 213 3.88 9.61 4.24
CA GLN A 213 5.17 10.34 4.24
C GLN A 213 5.49 10.92 2.86
N LEU A 214 5.19 10.19 1.78
CA LEU A 214 5.33 10.68 0.41
C LEU A 214 4.34 11.83 0.12
N LEU A 215 3.11 11.75 0.60
CA LEU A 215 2.13 12.84 0.50
C LEU A 215 2.64 14.12 1.17
N LEU A 216 3.30 14.02 2.34
CA LEU A 216 3.93 15.18 2.99
C LEU A 216 5.06 15.78 2.16
N CYS A 217 5.83 14.96 1.42
CA CYS A 217 6.85 15.45 0.49
C CYS A 217 6.23 16.25 -0.67
N VAL A 218 5.11 15.76 -1.22
CA VAL A 218 4.38 16.43 -2.30
C VAL A 218 3.75 17.74 -1.79
N LEU A 219 3.19 17.73 -0.59
CA LEU A 219 2.67 18.93 0.07
C LEU A 219 3.78 19.97 0.29
N GLU A 220 4.95 19.58 0.80
CA GLU A 220 6.11 20.49 0.92
C GLU A 220 6.44 21.13 -0.43
N TYR A 221 6.51 20.32 -1.49
CA TYR A 221 6.87 20.78 -2.83
C TYR A 221 5.86 21.77 -3.41
N CYS A 222 4.56 21.49 -3.25
CA CYS A 222 3.49 22.34 -3.76
C CYS A 222 3.33 23.60 -2.91
N THR A 223 3.33 23.48 -1.58
CA THR A 223 3.11 24.59 -0.66
C THR A 223 4.21 25.65 -0.76
N LYS A 224 5.49 25.27 -0.89
CA LYS A 224 6.57 26.26 -1.03
C LYS A 224 6.53 27.09 -2.31
N ARG A 225 5.79 26.62 -3.32
CA ARG A 225 5.60 27.29 -4.63
C ARG A 225 4.28 28.06 -4.72
N CYS A 226 3.46 28.01 -3.68
CA CYS A 226 2.23 28.78 -3.64
C CYS A 226 2.54 30.25 -3.31
N PRO A 227 1.79 31.21 -3.90
CA PRO A 227 1.84 32.60 -3.47
C PRO A 227 1.61 32.75 -1.97
N SER A 228 2.34 33.66 -1.34
CA SER A 228 2.28 33.87 0.12
C SER A 228 0.89 34.28 0.62
N ASP A 229 0.05 34.85 -0.24
CA ASP A 229 -1.31 35.27 0.09
C ASP A 229 -2.30 34.10 0.11
N PHE A 230 -1.89 32.96 -0.44
CA PHE A 230 -2.70 31.73 -0.46
C PHE A 230 -2.50 30.88 0.78
N LEU A 231 -1.52 31.21 1.63
CA LEU A 231 -1.11 30.42 2.77
C LEU A 231 -1.67 30.96 4.07
N GLN A 232 -2.14 30.05 4.92
CA GLN A 232 -2.46 30.35 6.31
C GLN A 232 -1.22 30.82 7.08
N PRO A 233 -1.36 31.64 8.14
CA PRO A 233 -0.24 32.30 8.81
C PRO A 233 0.89 31.38 9.28
N LEU A 234 0.55 30.17 9.76
CA LEU A 234 1.51 29.16 10.20
C LEU A 234 2.45 28.73 9.08
N TYR A 235 1.90 28.47 7.88
CA TYR A 235 2.66 27.97 6.75
C TYR A 235 3.38 29.09 6.00
N LYS A 236 2.80 30.30 6.03
CA LYS A 236 3.43 31.52 5.53
C LYS A 236 4.73 31.84 6.27
N SER A 237 4.76 31.67 7.59
CA SER A 237 5.97 31.91 8.41
C SER A 237 6.96 30.74 8.40
N ALA A 238 6.50 29.55 8.01
CA ALA A 238 7.33 28.35 7.92
C ALA A 238 8.17 28.27 6.63
N ILE A 239 7.85 29.04 5.59
CA ILE A 239 8.64 29.08 4.35
C ILE A 239 9.83 30.02 4.54
N SER A 240 11.03 29.52 4.24
CA SER A 240 12.27 30.28 4.37
C SER A 240 12.31 31.42 3.33
N VAL A 241 12.77 32.61 3.74
CA VAL A 241 12.83 33.80 2.86
C VAL A 241 13.78 33.59 1.66
N SER A 242 14.77 32.70 1.78
CA SER A 242 15.69 32.35 0.69
C SER A 242 15.01 31.60 -0.46
N THR A 243 13.86 30.95 -0.21
CA THR A 243 13.14 30.15 -1.20
C THR A 243 12.28 31.01 -2.14
N GLN A 244 12.04 32.29 -1.78
CA GLN A 244 11.21 33.24 -2.54
C GLN A 244 11.99 34.48 -3.06
N GLY A 245 13.32 34.53 -2.94
CA GLY A 245 14.12 35.73 -3.19
C GLY A 245 14.93 35.78 -4.49
N LEU A 246 14.62 36.76 -5.34
CA LEU A 246 15.33 37.28 -6.54
C LEU A 246 16.88 37.28 -6.40
N PRO A 247 17.68 36.94 -7.44
CA PRO A 247 19.13 36.88 -7.32
C PRO A 247 19.72 38.29 -7.13
N THR A 248 20.03 38.66 -5.89
CA THR A 248 20.87 39.81 -5.59
C THR A 248 22.30 39.52 -6.03
N ARG A 249 22.75 40.31 -7.01
CA ARG A 249 24.11 40.28 -7.58
C ARG A 249 25.15 40.45 -6.48
N THR A 250 25.80 39.38 -6.02
CA THR A 250 27.16 39.47 -5.46
C THR A 250 27.99 38.21 -5.69
N SER A 251 29.17 38.44 -6.28
CA SER A 251 30.40 37.64 -6.29
C SER A 251 30.46 36.32 -7.07
N ARG A 252 31.01 36.44 -8.28
CA ARG A 252 31.60 35.33 -9.05
C ARG A 252 32.87 34.82 -8.36
N ARG A 253 32.77 33.74 -7.59
CA ARG A 253 33.79 32.68 -7.51
C ARG A 253 33.29 31.54 -6.63
N ASN A 254 32.78 30.47 -7.25
CA ASN A 254 33.20 29.10 -6.98
C ASN A 254 32.47 28.14 -7.93
N LYS A 255 33.20 27.09 -8.32
CA LYS A 255 32.84 26.11 -9.35
C LYS A 255 31.52 25.41 -9.03
N ALA A 256 30.74 25.19 -10.08
CA ALA A 256 29.46 24.50 -10.09
C ALA A 256 29.51 23.14 -9.35
N LYS A 257 28.87 23.07 -8.18
CA LYS A 257 28.05 21.92 -7.82
C LYS A 257 26.62 22.31 -8.16
N LEU A 258 25.97 21.49 -8.98
CA LEU A 258 24.52 21.55 -9.24
C LEU A 258 23.82 21.57 -7.87
N GLN A 259 23.30 22.72 -7.42
CA GLN A 259 22.53 22.77 -6.18
C GLN A 259 21.17 22.13 -6.47
N LEU A 260 20.95 20.93 -5.92
CA LEU A 260 19.62 20.32 -5.88
C LEU A 260 18.65 21.30 -5.20
N PRO A 261 17.36 21.35 -5.62
CA PRO A 261 16.35 22.14 -4.94
C PRO A 261 16.29 21.71 -3.47
N GLU A 262 16.71 22.60 -2.58
CA GLU A 262 16.80 22.34 -1.16
C GLU A 262 15.37 22.18 -0.62
N VAL A 263 15.12 21.04 0.04
CA VAL A 263 13.92 20.84 0.86
C VAL A 263 13.84 22.02 1.82
N ASP A 264 12.70 22.69 1.90
CA ASP A 264 12.50 23.71 2.93
C ASP A 264 12.28 22.99 4.26
N MET A 265 13.36 22.88 5.03
CA MET A 265 13.38 22.09 6.26
C MET A 265 12.39 22.64 7.30
N GLN A 266 12.20 23.96 7.36
CA GLN A 266 11.27 24.58 8.32
C GLN A 266 9.81 24.29 7.95
N LEU A 267 9.47 24.33 6.65
CA LEU A 267 8.17 23.89 6.18
C LEU A 267 7.95 22.40 6.42
N LEU A 268 8.96 21.56 6.14
CA LEU A 268 8.88 20.12 6.34
C LEU A 268 8.66 19.76 7.82
N GLU A 269 9.39 20.40 8.73
CA GLU A 269 9.22 20.24 10.18
C GLU A 269 7.82 20.63 10.63
N THR A 270 7.27 21.72 10.09
CA THR A 270 5.91 22.19 10.39
C THR A 270 4.87 21.16 9.94
N LEU A 271 4.97 20.65 8.70
CA LEU A 271 4.08 19.62 8.17
C LEU A 271 4.15 18.31 8.96
N CYS A 272 5.36 17.89 9.34
CA CYS A 272 5.58 16.68 10.13
C CYS A 272 5.01 16.81 11.54
N LYS A 273 5.18 17.97 12.19
CA LYS A 273 4.66 18.24 13.53
C LYS A 273 3.13 18.24 13.57
N GLU A 274 2.47 18.88 12.59
CA GLU A 274 1.00 18.87 12.47
C GLU A 274 0.42 17.48 12.11
N SER A 275 1.29 16.56 11.69
CA SER A 275 0.93 15.22 11.22
C SER A 275 1.53 14.09 12.03
N ASP A 276 2.12 14.39 13.20
CA ASP A 276 2.68 13.39 14.10
C ASP A 276 3.72 12.46 13.44
N CYS A 277 4.42 12.96 12.41
CA CYS A 277 5.39 12.20 11.60
C CYS A 277 6.85 12.47 12.01
N SER A 278 7.71 11.47 11.80
CA SER A 278 9.16 11.65 11.95
C SER A 278 9.75 12.45 10.79
N VAL A 279 10.28 13.64 11.09
CA VAL A 279 10.96 14.51 10.10
C VAL A 279 12.07 13.75 9.37
N ASP A 280 12.84 12.94 10.10
CA ASP A 280 13.93 12.17 9.50
C ASP A 280 13.44 11.14 8.48
N GLU A 281 12.34 10.44 8.76
CA GLU A 281 11.76 9.47 7.82
C GLU A 281 11.22 10.16 6.57
N VAL A 282 10.45 11.25 6.73
CA VAL A 282 9.93 12.01 5.59
C VAL A 282 11.07 12.60 4.76
N LYS A 283 12.11 13.14 5.40
CA LYS A 283 13.33 13.60 4.71
C LYS A 283 14.02 12.49 3.94
N ASN A 284 14.07 11.27 4.49
CA ASN A 284 14.64 10.13 3.78
C ASN A 284 13.82 9.78 2.54
N VAL A 285 12.49 9.74 2.64
CA VAL A 285 11.58 9.54 1.49
C VAL A 285 11.79 10.63 0.43
N TYR A 286 11.92 11.88 0.87
CA TYR A 286 12.18 13.00 -0.03
C TYR A 286 13.46 12.79 -0.83
N GLN A 287 14.56 12.52 -0.13
CA GLN A 287 15.89 12.42 -0.71
C GLN A 287 16.08 11.17 -1.57
N SER A 288 15.59 10.01 -1.12
CA SER A 288 15.82 8.75 -1.80
C SER A 288 14.86 8.51 -2.97
N SER A 289 13.64 9.05 -2.87
CA SER A 289 12.54 8.63 -3.73
C SER A 289 11.88 9.79 -4.47
N PHE A 290 11.41 10.80 -3.73
CA PHE A 290 10.63 11.89 -4.33
C PHE A 290 11.48 12.82 -5.20
N SER A 291 12.72 13.11 -4.81
CA SER A 291 13.68 13.88 -5.62
C SER A 291 13.89 13.29 -7.01
N VAL A 292 14.00 11.96 -7.10
CA VAL A 292 14.20 11.24 -8.35
C VAL A 292 12.91 11.20 -9.18
N PHE A 293 11.74 11.19 -8.53
CA PHE A 293 10.46 11.37 -9.21
C PHE A 293 10.32 12.79 -9.79
N LEU A 294 10.75 13.82 -9.06
CA LEU A 294 10.78 15.19 -9.59
C LEU A 294 11.72 15.30 -10.80
N ASP A 295 12.86 14.60 -10.77
CA ASP A 295 13.80 14.55 -11.90
C ASP A 295 13.15 13.91 -13.14
N SER A 296 12.43 12.79 -12.96
CA SER A 296 11.77 12.10 -14.08
C SER A 296 10.65 12.92 -14.73
N LEU A 297 10.10 13.90 -14.01
CA LEU A 297 9.13 14.86 -14.54
C LEU A 297 9.77 16.17 -15.03
N ASN A 298 11.11 16.32 -14.96
CA ASN A 298 11.85 17.57 -15.21
C ASN A 298 11.35 18.75 -14.35
N LEU A 299 10.95 18.46 -13.10
CA LEU A 299 10.44 19.46 -12.16
C LEU A 299 11.50 19.90 -11.14
N LEU A 300 12.70 19.30 -11.16
CA LEU A 300 13.81 19.76 -10.34
C LEU A 300 14.22 21.19 -10.74
N GLY A 301 14.05 22.13 -9.80
CA GLY A 301 14.42 23.53 -9.99
C GLY A 301 13.34 24.40 -10.65
N SER A 302 12.20 23.81 -11.02
CA SER A 302 11.03 24.60 -11.46
C SER A 302 10.51 25.44 -10.30
N GLN A 303 10.22 26.71 -10.56
CA GLN A 303 9.55 27.61 -9.62
C GLN A 303 8.02 27.52 -9.75
N ASP A 304 7.54 27.14 -10.95
CA ASP A 304 6.11 27.02 -11.23
C ASP A 304 5.60 25.60 -10.94
N LEU A 305 4.32 25.54 -10.57
CA LEU A 305 3.59 24.28 -10.46
C LEU A 305 3.32 23.71 -11.86
N PRO A 306 3.40 22.37 -12.05
CA PRO A 306 3.06 21.75 -13.31
C PRO A 306 1.56 21.88 -13.63
N ALA A 307 1.24 22.01 -14.92
CA ALA A 307 -0.13 22.06 -15.41
C ALA A 307 -0.89 20.77 -15.07
N VAL A 308 -2.11 20.92 -14.54
CA VAL A 308 -2.98 19.83 -14.11
C VAL A 308 -3.27 18.85 -15.25
N ASP A 309 -3.54 19.35 -16.46
CA ASP A 309 -3.86 18.52 -17.63
C ASP A 309 -2.71 17.56 -17.99
N THR A 310 -1.46 18.05 -17.95
CA THR A 310 -0.28 17.25 -18.23
C THR A 310 -0.12 16.12 -17.21
N LEU A 311 -0.35 16.41 -15.93
CA LEU A 311 -0.30 15.38 -14.88
C LEU A 311 -1.46 14.38 -15.04
N SER A 312 -2.66 14.87 -15.34
CA SER A 312 -3.87 14.05 -15.49
C SER A 312 -3.76 13.07 -16.66
N ILE A 313 -3.21 13.49 -17.80
CA ILE A 313 -2.96 12.60 -18.95
C ILE A 313 -1.97 11.51 -18.58
N LYS A 314 -0.86 11.84 -17.92
CA LYS A 314 0.13 10.83 -17.47
C LYS A 314 -0.48 9.84 -16.48
N TYR A 315 -1.37 10.30 -15.59
CA TYR A 315 -2.04 9.41 -14.65
C TYR A 315 -3.06 8.50 -15.35
N GLU A 316 -3.81 9.01 -16.33
CA GLU A 316 -4.74 8.22 -17.14
C GLU A 316 -4.05 7.00 -17.77
N GLU A 317 -2.85 7.18 -18.33
CA GLU A 317 -2.07 6.08 -18.93
C GLU A 317 -1.77 4.96 -17.92
N ILE A 318 -1.39 5.33 -16.69
CA ILE A 318 -1.11 4.38 -15.61
C ILE A 318 -2.40 3.69 -15.14
N TYR A 319 -3.47 4.45 -14.94
CA TYR A 319 -4.78 3.92 -14.55
C TYR A 319 -5.31 2.90 -15.58
N ARG A 320 -5.25 3.23 -16.87
CA ARG A 320 -5.66 2.35 -17.97
C ARG A 320 -4.83 1.08 -18.03
N LYS A 321 -3.52 1.19 -17.84
CA LYS A 321 -2.61 0.05 -17.81
C LYS A 321 -2.92 -0.88 -16.63
N ASN A 322 -3.18 -0.32 -15.45
CA ASN A 322 -3.40 -1.08 -14.22
C ASN A 322 -4.82 -1.65 -14.10
N LYS A 323 -5.78 -1.13 -14.89
CA LYS A 323 -7.20 -1.54 -14.88
C LYS A 323 -7.88 -1.39 -13.50
N ASP A 324 -7.37 -0.48 -12.68
CA ASP A 324 -7.83 -0.23 -11.31
C ASP A 324 -9.01 0.78 -11.29
N PHE A 325 -9.32 1.35 -10.12
CA PHE A 325 -10.17 2.53 -10.01
C PHE A 325 -9.40 3.83 -10.28
N ASP A 326 -10.08 4.83 -10.83
CA ASP A 326 -9.52 6.15 -11.08
C ASP A 326 -9.54 7.00 -9.81
N ALA A 327 -8.40 7.09 -9.12
CA ALA A 327 -8.29 7.84 -7.86
C ALA A 327 -8.37 9.38 -8.04
N ARG A 328 -8.43 9.92 -9.26
CA ARG A 328 -8.74 11.35 -9.46
C ARG A 328 -10.19 11.64 -9.11
N LEU A 329 -11.07 10.65 -9.19
CA LEU A 329 -12.50 10.80 -8.92
C LEU A 329 -12.81 11.18 -7.45
N PHE A 330 -11.86 11.01 -6.54
CA PHE A 330 -11.96 11.58 -5.19
C PHE A 330 -12.11 13.11 -5.20
N LEU A 331 -11.46 13.81 -6.15
CA LEU A 331 -11.49 15.27 -6.27
C LEU A 331 -12.84 15.84 -6.68
N VAL A 332 -13.71 15.02 -7.27
CA VAL A 332 -15.06 15.38 -7.69
C VAL A 332 -16.15 14.69 -6.87
N ASP A 333 -15.76 13.96 -5.81
CA ASP A 333 -16.67 13.22 -4.94
C ASP A 333 -17.63 12.31 -5.73
N ASP A 334 -17.08 11.56 -6.69
CA ASP A 334 -17.80 10.63 -7.56
C ASP A 334 -18.37 9.44 -6.75
N GLU A 335 -19.59 9.01 -7.08
CA GLU A 335 -20.31 7.97 -6.34
C GLU A 335 -19.58 6.61 -6.37
N THR A 336 -18.79 6.32 -7.42
CA THR A 336 -18.00 5.06 -7.50
C THR A 336 -17.01 4.91 -6.34
N LEU A 337 -16.51 6.02 -5.78
CA LEU A 337 -15.51 6.02 -4.71
C LEU A 337 -16.06 6.46 -3.35
N ARG A 338 -17.35 6.82 -3.26
CA ARG A 338 -17.92 7.25 -1.99
C ARG A 338 -17.97 6.10 -0.98
N PRO A 339 -17.53 6.34 0.26
CA PRO A 339 -17.74 5.36 1.32
C PRO A 339 -19.24 5.18 1.55
N GLU A 340 -19.65 3.97 1.88
CA GLU A 340 -21.03 3.71 2.27
C GLU A 340 -21.35 4.52 3.53
N LYS A 341 -22.40 5.34 3.47
CA LYS A 341 -22.94 5.98 4.67
C LYS A 341 -23.50 4.85 5.52
N THR A 342 -22.76 4.42 6.53
CA THR A 342 -23.29 3.51 7.54
C THR A 342 -24.54 4.17 8.10
N LEU A 343 -25.72 3.61 7.80
CA LEU A 343 -26.91 3.88 8.57
C LEU A 343 -26.59 3.37 9.98
N VAL A 344 -26.03 4.24 10.81
CA VAL A 344 -26.10 4.06 12.25
C VAL A 344 -27.57 4.23 12.58
N SER A 345 -28.34 3.17 12.40
CA SER A 345 -29.67 3.07 12.96
C SER A 345 -29.51 3.28 14.45
N THR A 346 -30.05 4.38 14.93
CA THR A 346 -30.32 4.67 16.33
C THR A 346 -31.29 3.63 16.87
N THR A 347 -30.81 2.40 17.08
CA THR A 347 -31.46 1.39 17.88
C THR A 347 -30.39 0.82 18.79
N VAL A 348 -30.05 1.62 19.80
CA VAL A 348 -29.42 1.10 21.02
C VAL A 348 -30.44 0.13 21.62
N ALA A 349 -30.31 -1.16 21.30
CA ALA A 349 -30.88 -2.21 22.11
C ALA A 349 -30.18 -2.11 23.47
N MET A 350 -30.88 -1.53 24.45
CA MET A 350 -30.40 -1.43 25.82
C MET A 350 -30.31 -2.83 26.41
N THR A 351 -29.13 -3.43 26.42
CA THR A 351 -28.80 -4.49 27.37
C THR A 351 -28.59 -3.86 28.76
N PRO A 352 -29.13 -4.44 29.85
CA PRO A 352 -29.09 -3.82 31.17
C PRO A 352 -27.65 -3.70 31.68
N ARG A 353 -27.23 -2.48 32.05
CA ARG A 353 -25.92 -2.22 32.67
C ARG A 353 -25.89 -2.76 34.10
N LYS A 354 -24.86 -3.54 34.40
CA LYS A 354 -24.41 -3.83 35.75
C LYS A 354 -23.64 -2.59 36.25
N ASN A 355 -24.00 -2.08 37.42
CA ASN A 355 -23.42 -0.88 38.02
C ASN A 355 -21.96 -1.12 38.39
N GLU A 356 -21.03 -0.35 37.80
CA GLU A 356 -19.70 -0.14 38.35
C GLU A 356 -19.35 1.36 38.28
N THR A 357 -18.77 1.81 39.38
CA THR A 357 -18.54 3.19 39.82
C THR A 357 -17.47 3.92 39.01
N GLY A 358 -17.81 5.13 38.57
CA GLY A 358 -16.97 6.33 38.48
C GLY A 358 -15.57 6.23 37.87
N GLU A 359 -15.46 6.43 36.55
CA GLU A 359 -14.35 7.15 35.92
C GLU A 359 -14.91 7.90 34.68
N GLU A 360 -14.61 9.19 34.57
CA GLU A 360 -14.98 10.09 33.47
C GLU A 360 -14.32 9.65 32.15
N ASN A 361 -14.91 8.70 31.44
CA ASN A 361 -14.55 8.44 30.05
C ASN A 361 -15.22 9.49 29.14
N SER A 362 -14.52 10.62 28.96
CA SER A 362 -14.79 11.50 27.83
C SER A 362 -14.76 10.69 26.51
N PRO A 363 -15.74 10.84 25.61
CA PRO A 363 -15.77 10.07 24.37
C PRO A 363 -14.64 10.54 23.45
N VAL A 364 -13.55 9.76 23.39
CA VAL A 364 -12.45 9.97 22.45
C VAL A 364 -13.02 9.91 21.03
N PRO A 365 -12.81 10.95 20.20
CA PRO A 365 -13.26 10.94 18.80
C PRO A 365 -12.67 9.73 18.07
N PRO A 366 -13.42 9.05 17.19
CA PRO A 366 -12.92 7.91 16.44
C PRO A 366 -11.64 8.30 15.68
N GLN A 367 -10.54 7.61 15.97
CA GLN A 367 -9.26 7.91 15.34
C GLN A 367 -9.28 7.49 13.87
N THR A 368 -8.89 8.39 12.97
CA THR A 368 -8.66 8.05 11.56
C THR A 368 -7.50 7.06 11.42
N PRO A 369 -7.46 6.18 10.40
CA PRO A 369 -6.41 5.17 10.23
C PRO A 369 -4.98 5.72 10.27
N ILE A 370 -4.72 6.84 9.58
CA ILE A 370 -3.40 7.50 9.58
C ILE A 370 -3.03 7.96 10.99
N ARG A 371 -3.96 8.57 11.73
CA ARG A 371 -3.71 9.04 13.10
C ARG A 371 -3.45 7.88 14.05
N ALA A 372 -4.21 6.79 13.92
CA ALA A 372 -3.98 5.58 14.70
C ALA A 372 -2.58 5.00 14.44
N ALA A 373 -2.17 4.88 13.18
CA ALA A 373 -0.84 4.44 12.80
C ALA A 373 0.26 5.36 13.34
N MET A 374 0.13 6.68 13.16
CA MET A 374 1.12 7.66 13.64
C MET A 374 1.25 7.64 15.16
N ASN A 375 0.15 7.55 15.90
CA ASN A 375 0.16 7.44 17.36
C ASN A 375 0.88 6.17 17.84
N SER A 376 0.64 5.04 17.18
CA SER A 376 1.30 3.78 17.52
C SER A 376 2.81 3.84 17.25
N ILE A 377 3.21 4.41 16.10
CA ILE A 377 4.62 4.63 15.76
C ILE A 377 5.29 5.59 16.75
N GLN A 378 4.65 6.72 17.06
CA GLN A 378 5.20 7.71 17.99
C GLN A 378 5.42 7.12 19.37
N GLN A 379 4.49 6.29 19.87
CA GLN A 379 4.67 5.66 21.16
C GLN A 379 5.83 4.65 21.16
N LEU A 380 5.88 3.76 20.17
CA LEU A 380 7.00 2.81 20.02
C LEU A 380 8.33 3.55 19.97
N ARG A 381 8.41 4.62 19.17
CA ARG A 381 9.62 5.45 19.08
C ARG A 381 9.90 6.19 20.38
N GLY A 382 8.90 6.73 21.06
CA GLY A 382 9.08 7.44 22.33
C GLY A 382 9.74 6.54 23.38
N GLU A 383 9.35 5.26 23.42
CA GLU A 383 9.94 4.26 24.31
C GLU A 383 11.35 3.83 23.90
N LEU A 384 11.65 3.78 22.59
CA LEU A 384 12.91 3.24 22.06
C LEU A 384 13.97 4.30 21.70
N THR A 385 13.61 5.57 21.49
CA THR A 385 14.55 6.62 21.04
C THR A 385 15.63 6.92 22.08
N SER A 386 15.36 6.67 23.37
CA SER A 386 16.35 6.77 24.45
C SER A 386 17.27 5.55 24.56
N VAL A 387 16.93 4.45 23.87
CA VAL A 387 17.67 3.19 23.88
C VAL A 387 18.71 3.20 22.76
N SER A 388 19.94 2.79 23.06
CA SER A 388 21.00 2.67 22.05
C SER A 388 20.75 1.46 21.14
N ASP A 389 21.16 1.57 19.88
CA ASP A 389 21.29 0.47 18.92
C ASP A 389 22.50 -0.44 19.21
N LYS A 390 23.19 -0.23 20.34
CA LYS A 390 24.30 -1.03 20.85
C LYS A 390 23.97 -1.64 22.21
N PRO A 391 24.63 -2.74 22.59
CA PRO A 391 24.49 -3.32 23.92
C PRO A 391 24.79 -2.30 25.02
N SER A 392 23.97 -2.29 26.06
CA SER A 392 24.21 -1.48 27.25
C SER A 392 25.47 -1.94 28.00
N SER A 393 25.97 -1.11 28.91
CA SER A 393 27.05 -1.51 29.82
C SER A 393 26.67 -2.75 30.64
N SER A 394 25.40 -2.89 31.04
CA SER A 394 24.90 -4.06 31.77
C SER A 394 24.93 -5.32 30.91
N LEU A 395 24.53 -5.24 29.64
CA LEU A 395 24.61 -6.36 28.70
C LEU A 395 26.06 -6.80 28.46
N ILE A 396 26.97 -5.84 28.28
CA ILE A 396 28.39 -6.12 28.11
C ILE A 396 28.95 -6.90 29.31
N VAL A 397 28.51 -6.59 30.54
CA VAL A 397 28.90 -7.37 31.73
C VAL A 397 28.44 -8.83 31.63
N TYR A 398 27.19 -9.10 31.22
CA TYR A 398 26.74 -10.48 31.01
C TYR A 398 27.55 -11.21 29.92
N PHE A 399 27.93 -10.51 28.85
CA PHE A 399 28.74 -11.09 27.77
C PHE A 399 30.13 -11.48 28.29
N LYS A 400 30.78 -10.60 29.04
CA LYS A 400 32.10 -10.86 29.64
C LYS A 400 32.08 -11.94 30.73
N ASN A 401 30.94 -12.18 31.36
CA ASN A 401 30.76 -13.25 32.35
C ASN A 401 30.50 -14.63 31.73
N CYS A 402 30.36 -14.72 30.41
CA CYS A 402 30.19 -15.99 29.72
C CYS A 402 31.51 -16.76 29.62
N THR A 403 31.44 -18.10 29.67
CA THR A 403 32.59 -18.98 29.40
C THR A 403 33.21 -18.70 28.03
N VAL A 404 32.35 -18.46 27.03
CA VAL A 404 32.72 -17.96 25.71
C VAL A 404 32.02 -16.62 25.52
N ASP A 405 32.80 -15.55 25.35
CA ASP A 405 32.30 -14.19 25.17
C ASP A 405 31.59 -14.06 23.80
N PRO A 406 30.27 -13.80 23.77
CA PRO A 406 29.48 -13.80 22.56
C PRO A 406 29.48 -12.44 21.82
N SER A 407 30.22 -11.43 22.32
CA SER A 407 30.12 -10.03 21.84
C SER A 407 30.29 -9.88 20.32
N ASP A 408 31.34 -10.50 19.77
CA ASP A 408 31.67 -10.38 18.34
C ASP A 408 30.65 -11.13 17.47
N GLU A 409 30.22 -12.33 17.89
CA GLU A 409 29.22 -13.12 17.18
C GLU A 409 27.85 -12.43 17.17
N ILE A 410 27.43 -11.85 18.28
CA ILE A 410 26.17 -11.09 18.38
C ILE A 410 26.22 -9.88 17.44
N THR A 411 27.32 -9.12 17.48
CA THR A 411 27.50 -7.93 16.63
C THR A 411 27.47 -8.30 15.15
N SER A 412 28.25 -9.32 14.75
CA SER A 412 28.29 -9.80 13.37
C SER A 412 26.92 -10.28 12.88
N ARG A 413 26.17 -10.99 13.74
CA ARG A 413 24.82 -11.46 13.41
C ARG A 413 23.84 -10.31 13.17
N VAL A 414 23.85 -9.30 14.03
CA VAL A 414 22.98 -8.12 13.87
C VAL A 414 23.31 -7.38 12.57
N GLU A 415 24.59 -7.24 12.22
CA GLU A 415 25.01 -6.61 10.96
C GLU A 415 24.55 -7.40 9.73
N GLN A 416 24.76 -8.72 9.73
CA GLN A 416 24.36 -9.61 8.64
C GLN A 416 22.84 -9.60 8.42
N LEU A 417 22.07 -9.79 9.50
CA LEU A 417 20.60 -9.77 9.43
C LEU A 417 20.07 -8.38 9.03
N GLY A 418 20.76 -7.30 9.42
CA GLY A 418 20.41 -5.94 9.02
C GLY A 418 20.57 -5.68 7.52
N GLN A 419 21.61 -6.24 6.90
CA GLN A 419 21.80 -6.17 5.45
C GLN A 419 20.69 -6.93 4.72
N VAL A 420 20.43 -8.19 5.14
CA VAL A 420 19.37 -9.03 4.56
C VAL A 420 18.01 -8.35 4.69
N PHE A 421 17.66 -7.88 5.90
CA PHE A 421 16.41 -7.19 6.17
C PHE A 421 16.24 -5.97 5.26
N SER A 422 17.24 -5.08 5.20
CA SER A 422 17.15 -3.84 4.45
C SER A 422 16.99 -4.09 2.95
N GLN A 423 17.70 -5.08 2.42
CA GLN A 423 17.59 -5.48 1.01
C GLN A 423 16.23 -6.08 0.70
N LYS A 424 15.75 -7.03 1.51
CA LYS A 424 14.44 -7.67 1.31
C LYS A 424 13.29 -6.69 1.50
N PHE A 425 13.41 -5.78 2.45
CA PHE A 425 12.48 -4.68 2.66
C PHE A 425 12.40 -3.78 1.41
N ALA A 426 13.54 -3.37 0.84
CA ALA A 426 13.57 -2.57 -0.37
C ALA A 426 12.99 -3.32 -1.59
N GLN A 427 13.17 -4.64 -1.67
CA GLN A 427 12.56 -5.47 -2.72
C GLN A 427 11.04 -5.55 -2.63
N ALA A 428 10.47 -5.54 -1.43
CA ALA A 428 9.01 -5.59 -1.24
C ALA A 428 8.35 -4.22 -1.39
N VAL A 429 8.95 -3.18 -0.82
CA VAL A 429 8.35 -1.84 -0.75
C VAL A 429 8.66 -0.99 -1.98
N GLY A 430 9.85 -1.18 -2.54
CA GLY A 430 10.42 -0.33 -3.58
C GLY A 430 11.90 -0.08 -3.31
N GLN A 431 12.75 -0.24 -4.33
CA GLN A 431 14.21 -0.26 -4.18
C GLN A 431 14.79 1.00 -3.51
N ARG A 432 14.08 2.13 -3.60
CA ARG A 432 14.47 3.43 -3.03
C ARG A 432 14.12 3.59 -1.55
N CYS A 433 13.43 2.62 -0.96
CA CYS A 433 13.02 2.61 0.44
C CYS A 433 14.00 1.86 1.37
N GLU A 434 15.18 1.46 0.90
CA GLU A 434 16.20 0.79 1.73
C GLU A 434 16.54 1.58 3.01
N GLY A 435 16.61 2.91 2.90
CA GLY A 435 16.87 3.79 4.05
C GLY A 435 15.80 3.69 5.15
N LEU A 436 14.52 3.49 4.78
CA LEU A 436 13.44 3.23 5.73
C LEU A 436 13.57 1.83 6.34
N GLY A 437 13.96 0.84 5.54
CA GLY A 437 14.26 -0.52 6.03
C GLY A 437 15.32 -0.49 7.12
N LYS A 438 16.43 0.24 6.91
CA LYS A 438 17.48 0.42 7.92
C LYS A 438 16.95 1.06 9.21
N LYS A 439 16.13 2.11 9.10
CA LYS A 439 15.52 2.77 10.27
C LYS A 439 14.61 1.83 11.07
N ARG A 440 13.80 1.03 10.39
CA ARG A 440 12.93 0.03 11.03
C ARG A 440 13.74 -1.09 11.68
N PHE A 441 14.82 -1.52 11.02
CA PHE A 441 15.75 -2.48 11.60
C PHE A 441 16.41 -1.94 12.87
N THR A 442 16.85 -0.68 12.89
CA THR A 442 17.42 -0.03 14.08
C THR A 442 16.45 -0.05 15.27
N LEU A 443 15.17 0.26 15.06
CA LEU A 443 14.15 0.15 16.11
C LEU A 443 14.03 -1.30 16.64
N GLY A 444 14.10 -2.28 15.74
CA GLY A 444 14.09 -3.71 16.11
C GLY A 444 15.31 -4.09 16.94
N VAL A 445 16.50 -3.60 16.59
CA VAL A 445 17.75 -3.83 17.34
C VAL A 445 17.70 -3.20 18.74
N GLN A 446 17.17 -1.98 18.86
CA GLN A 446 16.97 -1.32 20.16
C GLN A 446 16.06 -2.15 21.06
N LEU A 447 14.92 -2.61 20.53
CA LEU A 447 13.98 -3.45 21.27
C LEU A 447 14.60 -4.82 21.61
N TYR A 448 15.33 -5.43 20.67
CA TYR A 448 16.04 -6.70 20.88
C TYR A 448 17.03 -6.64 22.04
N TYR A 449 17.89 -5.63 22.10
CA TYR A 449 18.83 -5.49 23.22
C TYR A 449 18.11 -5.20 24.53
N LYS A 450 17.12 -4.32 24.53
CA LYS A 450 16.29 -4.02 25.71
C LYS A 450 15.66 -5.28 26.29
N VAL A 451 15.03 -6.10 25.45
CA VAL A 451 14.36 -7.34 25.85
C VAL A 451 15.37 -8.40 26.30
N MET A 452 16.50 -8.56 25.59
CA MET A 452 17.55 -9.48 26.00
C MET A 452 18.06 -9.17 27.39
N GLU A 453 18.31 -7.89 27.69
CA GLU A 453 18.76 -7.47 29.02
C GLU A 453 17.72 -7.80 30.10
N SER A 454 16.44 -7.57 29.81
CA SER A 454 15.33 -7.91 30.70
C SER A 454 15.25 -9.42 30.97
N ILE A 455 15.39 -10.25 29.93
CA ILE A 455 15.44 -11.72 30.04
C ILE A 455 16.61 -12.15 30.93
N LEU A 456 17.83 -11.65 30.68
CA LEU A 456 19.01 -12.03 31.46
C LEU A 456 18.89 -11.63 32.94
N LYS A 457 18.36 -10.43 33.23
CA LYS A 457 18.09 -9.98 34.61
C LYS A 457 17.05 -10.87 35.31
N SER A 458 16.02 -11.31 34.58
CA SER A 458 15.02 -12.23 35.12
C SER A 458 15.61 -13.62 35.39
N GLU A 459 16.42 -14.11 34.46
CA GLU A 459 17.10 -15.41 34.57
C GLU A 459 18.17 -15.44 35.67
N GLU A 460 18.91 -14.34 35.88
CA GLU A 460 19.85 -14.21 37.00
C GLU A 460 19.13 -14.32 38.33
N LYS A 461 17.99 -13.63 38.48
CA LYS A 461 17.16 -13.72 39.69
C LYS A 461 16.62 -15.12 39.90
N ARG A 462 16.22 -15.81 38.82
CA ARG A 462 15.62 -17.15 38.88
C ARG A 462 16.63 -18.26 39.18
N LEU A 463 17.81 -18.19 38.57
CA LEU A 463 18.82 -19.25 38.63
C LEU A 463 19.96 -18.94 39.61
N SER A 464 20.09 -17.69 40.07
CA SER A 464 21.21 -17.22 40.91
C SER A 464 22.58 -17.47 40.28
N VAL A 465 22.67 -17.38 38.95
CA VAL A 465 23.92 -17.49 38.17
C VAL A 465 24.06 -16.30 37.22
N GLN A 466 25.30 -15.94 36.89
CA GLN A 466 25.61 -14.83 35.97
C GLN A 466 26.21 -15.30 34.63
N ASN A 467 26.54 -16.58 34.51
CA ASN A 467 27.08 -17.16 33.29
C ASN A 467 25.96 -17.79 32.44
N PHE A 468 25.57 -17.09 31.38
CA PHE A 468 24.55 -17.53 30.43
C PHE A 468 25.15 -17.97 29.09
N SER A 469 26.40 -18.46 29.08
CA SER A 469 27.14 -18.76 27.85
C SER A 469 26.39 -19.69 26.89
N LYS A 470 25.68 -20.72 27.39
CA LYS A 470 24.88 -21.62 26.55
C LYS A 470 23.74 -20.90 25.82
N LEU A 471 23.09 -19.93 26.48
CA LEU A 471 22.01 -19.15 25.89
C LEU A 471 22.55 -18.11 24.91
N LEU A 472 23.57 -17.35 25.33
CA LEU A 472 24.10 -16.22 24.55
C LEU A 472 25.03 -16.61 23.39
N ASN A 473 25.48 -17.86 23.33
CA ASN A 473 26.15 -18.40 22.14
C ASN A 473 25.19 -19.19 21.23
N ASN A 474 23.87 -19.16 21.51
CA ASN A 474 22.89 -19.85 20.67
C ASN A 474 22.38 -18.92 19.56
N ALA A 475 22.81 -19.18 18.32
CA ALA A 475 22.41 -18.38 17.15
C ALA A 475 20.88 -18.34 16.95
N THR A 476 20.19 -19.47 17.12
CA THR A 476 18.73 -19.57 16.97
C THR A 476 18.00 -18.71 17.99
N PHE A 477 18.47 -18.64 19.23
CA PHE A 477 17.91 -17.74 20.25
C PHE A 477 18.00 -16.28 19.81
N HIS A 478 19.19 -15.84 19.37
CA HIS A 478 19.39 -14.45 18.94
C HIS A 478 18.57 -14.10 17.70
N THR A 479 18.54 -14.97 16.69
CA THR A 479 17.73 -14.76 15.48
C THR A 479 16.24 -14.73 15.81
N SER A 480 15.76 -15.61 16.70
CA SER A 480 14.35 -15.63 17.12
C SER A 480 13.97 -14.37 17.90
N LEU A 481 14.82 -13.95 18.85
CA LEU A 481 14.56 -12.76 19.66
C LEU A 481 14.56 -11.48 18.80
N LEU A 482 15.51 -11.36 17.87
CA LEU A 482 15.57 -10.24 16.93
C LEU A 482 14.40 -10.26 15.95
N ALA A 483 14.01 -11.43 15.43
CA ALA A 483 12.84 -11.58 14.58
C ALA A 483 11.56 -11.14 15.33
N CYS A 484 11.40 -11.52 16.60
CA CYS A 484 10.25 -11.14 17.40
C CYS A 484 10.22 -9.62 17.66
N ALA A 485 11.38 -9.00 17.94
CA ALA A 485 11.48 -7.55 18.07
C ALA A 485 11.12 -6.82 16.76
N LEU A 486 11.61 -7.33 15.62
CA LEU A 486 11.28 -6.78 14.31
C LEU A 486 9.81 -6.98 13.95
N GLU A 487 9.20 -8.11 14.32
CA GLU A 487 7.78 -8.35 14.10
C GLU A 487 6.92 -7.31 14.82
N VAL A 488 7.26 -6.94 16.06
CA VAL A 488 6.57 -5.86 16.79
C VAL A 488 6.70 -4.51 16.06
N VAL A 489 7.92 -4.18 15.59
CA VAL A 489 8.15 -2.94 14.83
C VAL A 489 7.34 -2.95 13.53
N MET A 490 7.40 -4.04 12.77
CA MET A 490 6.72 -4.16 11.49
C MET A 490 5.20 -4.15 11.65
N ALA A 491 4.66 -4.87 12.63
CA ALA A 491 3.23 -4.82 12.97
C ALA A 491 2.78 -3.42 13.40
N THR A 492 3.64 -2.64 14.07
CA THR A 492 3.33 -1.24 14.42
C THR A 492 3.21 -0.36 13.18
N TYR A 493 4.10 -0.51 12.20
CA TYR A 493 4.12 0.30 10.97
C TYR A 493 3.07 -0.16 9.93
N PHE A 494 2.75 -1.45 9.86
CA PHE A 494 1.90 -2.04 8.81
C PHE A 494 0.57 -2.62 9.30
N GLY A 495 0.49 -3.02 10.57
CA GLY A 495 -0.63 -3.77 11.14
C GLY A 495 -1.87 -2.94 11.48
N SER A 496 -1.74 -1.62 11.63
CA SER A 496 -2.89 -0.75 11.93
C SER A 496 -3.87 -0.54 10.76
N CYS A 497 -3.55 -1.03 9.56
CA CYS A 497 -4.28 -0.62 8.36
C CYS A 497 -5.56 -1.41 8.07
N VAL A 498 -5.77 -2.63 8.58
CA VAL A 498 -7.02 -3.37 8.30
C VAL A 498 -7.35 -4.32 9.45
N LYS A 499 -8.41 -4.03 10.22
CA LYS A 499 -8.93 -4.89 11.29
C LYS A 499 -9.79 -6.07 10.79
N ASN A 500 -9.93 -6.24 9.49
CA ASN A 500 -10.75 -7.29 8.90
C ASN A 500 -9.87 -8.43 8.40
N GLY A 501 -10.08 -9.61 8.99
CA GLY A 501 -9.43 -10.85 8.61
C GLY A 501 -9.64 -11.14 7.13
N GLY A 502 -8.54 -11.42 6.46
CA GLY A 502 -8.47 -11.88 5.08
C GLY A 502 -7.05 -12.36 4.86
N ASP A 503 -6.90 -13.67 4.76
CA ASP A 503 -5.61 -14.36 4.69
C ASP A 503 -4.92 -14.16 3.33
N GLU A 504 -3.60 -14.33 3.36
CA GLU A 504 -2.65 -14.57 2.26
C GLU A 504 -2.89 -13.84 0.92
N SER A 505 -2.22 -12.69 0.73
CA SER A 505 -1.73 -12.32 -0.61
C SER A 505 -0.21 -12.59 -0.67
N PRO A 506 0.29 -13.46 -1.55
CA PRO A 506 1.61 -14.07 -1.39
C PRO A 506 2.80 -13.25 -1.90
N GLU A 507 2.61 -12.11 -2.57
CA GLU A 507 3.70 -11.54 -3.40
C GLU A 507 4.37 -10.28 -2.84
N THR A 508 3.77 -9.56 -1.89
CA THR A 508 4.33 -8.29 -1.39
C THR A 508 4.01 -8.00 0.07
N ASP A 509 3.59 -8.97 0.87
CA ASP A 509 3.17 -8.70 2.25
C ASP A 509 4.36 -8.71 3.22
N LEU A 510 4.54 -7.63 3.99
CA LEU A 510 5.54 -7.53 5.06
C LEU A 510 5.02 -8.00 6.43
N ARG A 511 3.81 -8.57 6.47
CA ARG A 511 3.22 -9.19 7.66
C ARG A 511 3.83 -10.55 7.94
N PHE A 512 3.71 -11.01 9.18
CA PHE A 512 4.01 -12.39 9.55
C PHE A 512 3.37 -13.40 8.58
N PRO A 513 4.11 -14.37 8.02
CA PRO A 513 5.43 -14.86 8.47
C PRO A 513 6.65 -14.29 7.72
N TRP A 514 6.54 -13.16 7.02
CA TRP A 514 7.62 -12.60 6.18
C TRP A 514 8.99 -12.53 6.89
N ILE A 515 9.02 -12.14 8.17
CA ILE A 515 10.26 -12.05 8.95
C ILE A 515 10.97 -13.41 9.10
N LEU A 516 10.21 -14.51 9.17
CA LEU A 516 10.74 -15.86 9.25
C LEU A 516 11.42 -16.25 7.94
N ASP A 517 10.77 -15.95 6.82
CA ASP A 517 11.27 -16.31 5.49
C ASP A 517 12.59 -15.60 5.17
N ILE A 518 12.69 -14.31 5.47
CA ILE A 518 13.90 -13.54 5.15
C ILE A 518 15.09 -13.89 6.06
N PHE A 519 14.84 -14.39 7.27
CA PHE A 519 15.89 -14.82 8.19
C PHE A 519 16.16 -16.32 8.12
N HIS A 520 15.43 -17.05 7.27
CA HIS A 520 15.46 -18.50 7.21
C HIS A 520 15.26 -19.14 8.60
N LEU A 521 14.35 -18.56 9.39
CA LEU A 521 14.06 -18.98 10.75
C LEU A 521 12.88 -19.95 10.76
N HIS A 522 13.05 -21.12 11.36
CA HIS A 522 11.96 -22.06 11.56
C HIS A 522 10.89 -21.46 12.48
N ALA A 523 9.62 -21.59 12.08
CA ALA A 523 8.47 -21.10 12.85
C ALA A 523 8.44 -21.66 14.28
N PHE A 524 8.81 -22.93 14.47
CA PHE A 524 8.90 -23.56 15.79
C PHE A 524 9.97 -22.94 16.70
N ASP A 525 11.06 -22.41 16.13
CA ASP A 525 12.08 -21.73 16.92
C ASP A 525 11.63 -20.32 17.33
N PHE A 526 10.96 -19.61 16.42
CA PHE A 526 10.33 -18.33 16.75
C PHE A 526 9.28 -18.49 17.86
N TYR A 527 8.41 -19.50 17.77
CA TYR A 527 7.38 -19.79 18.78
C TYR A 527 7.93 -19.80 20.21
N LYS A 528 9.10 -20.43 20.43
CA LYS A 528 9.72 -20.58 21.76
C LYS A 528 10.05 -19.25 22.43
N VAL A 529 10.21 -18.16 21.68
CA VAL A 529 10.60 -16.86 22.25
C VAL A 529 9.40 -15.98 22.60
N ILE A 530 8.21 -16.20 22.00
CA ILE A 530 7.06 -15.30 22.09
C ILE A 530 6.65 -15.03 23.55
N GLU A 531 6.40 -16.09 24.32
CA GLU A 531 5.96 -15.95 25.71
C GLU A 531 7.01 -15.23 26.57
N SER A 532 8.29 -15.57 26.39
CA SER A 532 9.39 -14.94 27.12
C SER A 532 9.55 -13.47 26.73
N PHE A 533 9.34 -13.14 25.46
CA PHE A 533 9.38 -11.77 24.94
C PHE A 533 8.28 -10.91 25.57
N ILE A 534 7.03 -11.39 25.57
CA ILE A 534 5.89 -10.68 26.16
C ILE A 534 6.11 -10.43 27.65
N LYS A 535 6.63 -11.43 28.39
CA LYS A 535 6.96 -11.27 29.82
C LYS A 535 8.09 -10.28 30.07
N ALA A 536 9.07 -10.20 29.17
CA ALA A 536 10.24 -9.36 29.32
C ALA A 536 10.02 -7.90 28.90
N GLU A 537 8.98 -7.61 28.12
CA GLU A 537 8.57 -6.25 27.72
C GLU A 537 7.14 -5.92 28.20
N PRO A 538 6.96 -5.54 29.47
CA PRO A 538 5.64 -5.23 30.02
C PRO A 538 5.02 -3.94 29.47
N THR A 539 5.77 -3.09 28.74
CA THR A 539 5.22 -1.89 28.09
C THR A 539 4.57 -2.18 26.74
N LEU A 540 4.62 -3.43 26.26
CA LEU A 540 3.90 -3.81 25.05
C LEU A 540 2.41 -3.51 25.20
N LYS A 541 1.87 -2.85 24.18
CA LYS A 541 0.45 -2.57 24.10
C LYS A 541 -0.35 -3.85 23.89
N HIS A 542 -1.62 -3.79 24.30
CA HIS A 542 -2.56 -4.89 24.14
C HIS A 542 -2.70 -5.37 22.69
N ASP A 543 -2.72 -4.45 21.71
CA ASP A 543 -2.81 -4.80 20.28
C ASP A 543 -1.57 -5.56 19.79
N MET A 544 -0.38 -5.23 20.29
CA MET A 544 0.85 -5.97 19.98
C MET A 544 0.92 -7.34 20.68
N ILE A 545 0.41 -7.44 21.90
CA ILE A 545 0.28 -8.74 22.60
C ILE A 545 -0.69 -9.65 21.84
N GLU A 546 -1.84 -9.12 21.42
CA GLU A 546 -2.83 -9.85 20.62
C GLU A 546 -2.27 -10.23 19.25
N HIS A 547 -1.45 -9.38 18.62
CA HIS A 547 -0.75 -9.69 17.38
C HIS A 547 0.23 -10.86 17.55
N LEU A 548 1.08 -10.82 18.59
CA LEU A 548 2.01 -11.92 18.88
C LEU A 548 1.27 -13.22 19.22
N GLY A 549 0.15 -13.15 19.94
CA GLY A 549 -0.72 -14.31 20.17
C GLY A 549 -1.32 -14.89 18.89
N ARG A 550 -1.70 -14.03 17.93
CA ARG A 550 -2.12 -14.48 16.59
C ARG A 550 -0.98 -15.12 15.80
N CYS A 551 0.24 -14.58 15.88
CA CYS A 551 1.42 -15.21 15.29
C CYS A 551 1.66 -16.60 15.89
N GLU A 552 1.55 -16.74 17.21
CA GLU A 552 1.65 -18.01 17.92
C GLU A 552 0.61 -19.02 17.42
N GLN A 553 -0.65 -18.60 17.29
CA GLN A 553 -1.72 -19.43 16.74
C GLN A 553 -1.42 -19.88 15.31
N LYS A 554 -1.00 -18.95 14.43
CA LYS A 554 -0.61 -19.26 13.04
C LYS A 554 0.52 -20.29 12.95
N ILE A 555 1.47 -20.23 13.89
CA ILE A 555 2.55 -21.21 13.97
C ILE A 555 2.01 -22.59 14.36
N MET A 556 1.18 -22.64 15.39
CA MET A 556 0.61 -23.89 15.89
C MET A 556 -0.37 -24.55 14.93
N GLU A 557 -1.10 -23.78 14.13
CA GLU A 557 -2.10 -24.34 13.20
C GLU A 557 -1.49 -24.84 11.88
N SER A 558 -0.41 -24.21 11.39
CA SER A 558 0.13 -24.53 10.07
C SER A 558 1.65 -24.42 9.93
N LEU A 559 2.28 -23.31 10.34
CA LEU A 559 3.66 -23.03 9.94
C LEU A 559 4.70 -23.96 10.56
N ALA A 560 4.47 -24.44 11.80
CA ALA A 560 5.37 -25.41 12.44
C ALA A 560 5.37 -26.79 11.78
N TRP A 561 4.34 -27.08 10.97
CA TRP A 561 4.11 -28.39 10.35
C TRP A 561 4.51 -28.44 8.88
N LYS A 562 4.99 -27.32 8.30
CA LYS A 562 5.49 -27.29 6.93
C LYS A 562 6.74 -28.16 6.82
N THR A 563 6.75 -29.07 5.84
CA THR A 563 7.95 -29.81 5.45
C THR A 563 8.94 -28.82 4.84
N HIS A 564 10.05 -28.60 5.53
CA HIS A 564 11.14 -27.73 5.10
C HIS A 564 12.05 -28.41 4.08
#